data_AF-J7IXQ8-F1
#
_entry.id   AF-J7IXQ8-F1
#
_cell.length_a   1.000
_cell.length_b   1.000
_cell.length_c   1.000
_cell.angle_alpha   90.00
_cell.angle_beta   90.00
_cell.angle_gamma   90.00
#
_symmetry.space_group_name_H-M   'P 1'
#
loop_
_entity.id
_entity.type
_entity.pdbx_description
1 polymer ?
#
loop_
_entity_poly.entity_id
_entity_poly.type
_entity_poly.pdbx_seq_one_letter_code
_entity_poly.pdbx_strand_id
1 'polypeptide(L)'
;MKNKKIFTMVMILLLLITQVTGCSQEKSSVNQIAPLDKNKILVMSISRGNSVTKEFADKKQIETLLDNLNGIKFSKMSINEEEEVLDKGKKLNLDTTYVIQLMENKQGIAKAEIAVISEKELILADSETMRSTRTVSYMNQSDDSSLNAVKEICSLVKKAME
;
A
#
# COMPACT_ATOMS: atom_id res chain seq x y z
N MET A 1 45.03 31.36 22.91
CA MET A 1 43.70 30.90 23.40
C MET A 1 42.56 31.00 22.37
N LYS A 2 42.61 31.84 21.33
CA LYS A 2 41.53 31.98 20.34
C LYS A 2 41.31 30.72 19.47
N ASN A 3 42.38 30.04 19.04
CA ASN A 3 42.28 28.89 18.12
C ASN A 3 41.64 27.64 18.76
N LYS A 4 41.79 27.43 20.09
CA LYS A 4 41.12 26.33 20.79
C LYS A 4 39.60 26.49 20.80
N LYS A 5 39.09 27.72 21.00
CA LYS A 5 37.64 27.99 21.01
C LYS A 5 37.00 27.75 19.65
N ILE A 6 37.69 28.11 18.56
CA ILE A 6 37.21 27.88 17.19
C ILE A 6 37.15 26.37 16.89
N PHE A 7 38.20 25.63 17.26
CA PHE A 7 38.24 24.18 17.03
C PHE A 7 37.14 23.43 17.80
N THR A 8 36.88 23.82 19.06
CA THR A 8 35.80 23.23 19.87
C THR A 8 34.42 23.55 19.29
N MET A 9 34.21 24.77 18.77
CA MET A 9 32.93 25.16 18.18
C MET A 9 32.64 24.42 16.87
N VAL A 10 33.64 24.23 16.01
CA VAL A 10 33.51 23.46 14.76
C VAL A 10 33.21 21.98 15.05
N MET A 11 33.83 21.41 16.09
CA MET A 11 33.58 20.02 16.48
C MET A 11 32.16 19.80 17.04
N ILE A 12 31.63 20.76 17.80
CA ILE A 12 30.23 20.73 18.29
C ILE A 12 29.25 20.85 17.12
N LEU A 13 29.55 21.70 16.13
CA LEU A 13 28.72 21.86 14.94
C LEU A 13 28.64 20.56 14.11
N LEU A 14 29.77 19.87 13.95
CA LEU A 14 29.84 18.59 13.22
C LEU A 14 29.08 17.47 13.96
N LEU A 15 29.14 17.42 15.29
CA LEU A 15 28.38 16.46 16.09
C LEU A 15 26.86 16.65 15.97
N LEU A 16 26.39 17.91 15.86
CA LEU A 16 24.97 18.21 15.68
C LEU A 16 24.42 17.76 14.32
N ILE A 17 25.25 17.73 13.26
CA ILE A 17 24.83 17.29 11.92
C ILE A 17 24.62 15.77 11.85
N THR A 18 25.33 15.00 12.69
CA THR A 18 25.23 13.52 12.70
C THR A 18 23.97 12.96 13.36
N GLN A 19 23.18 13.78 14.08
CA GLN A 19 21.96 13.31 14.76
C GLN A 19 20.71 13.33 13.86
N VAL A 20 20.83 13.69 12.58
CA VAL A 20 19.70 13.74 11.63
C VAL A 20 19.52 12.43 10.82
N THR A 21 20.42 11.44 10.97
CA THR A 21 20.27 10.12 10.30
C THR A 21 19.37 9.16 11.06
N GLY A 22 18.24 9.67 11.56
CA GLY A 22 17.16 8.90 12.16
C GLY A 22 15.92 8.85 11.26
N CYS A 23 16.07 8.99 9.94
CA CYS A 23 14.99 8.64 9.02
C CYS A 23 14.79 7.13 9.09
N SER A 24 13.85 6.67 9.91
CA SER A 24 13.25 5.34 9.71
C SER A 24 12.91 5.23 8.23
N GLN A 25 13.53 4.30 7.53
CA GLN A 25 13.32 4.15 6.10
C GLN A 25 11.83 3.84 5.86
N GLU A 26 11.16 4.74 5.17
CA GLU A 26 9.72 4.63 4.95
C GLU A 26 9.44 3.45 4.01
N LYS A 27 8.47 2.59 4.39
CA LYS A 27 8.04 1.46 3.55
C LYS A 27 7.48 2.04 2.25
N SER A 28 7.95 1.57 1.10
CA SER A 28 7.57 2.13 -0.21
C SER A 28 7.15 1.09 -1.25
N SER A 29 7.31 -0.20 -0.95
CA SER A 29 6.92 -1.29 -1.86
C SER A 29 5.93 -2.23 -1.18
N VAL A 30 5.13 -2.93 -1.99
CA VAL A 30 4.15 -3.91 -1.49
C VAL A 30 4.80 -4.91 -0.53
N ASN A 31 5.97 -5.47 -0.86
CA ASN A 31 6.63 -6.47 -0.02
C ASN A 31 7.19 -5.95 1.31
N GLN A 32 7.34 -4.62 1.46
CA GLN A 32 7.70 -4.01 2.74
C GLN A 32 6.46 -3.72 3.60
N ILE A 33 5.30 -3.50 2.99
CA ILE A 33 4.04 -3.08 3.64
C ILE A 33 3.17 -4.31 3.98
N ALA A 34 2.97 -5.16 2.99
CA ALA A 34 2.28 -6.44 3.08
C ALA A 34 3.14 -7.49 2.39
N PRO A 35 4.06 -8.16 3.10
CA PRO A 35 4.92 -9.18 2.52
C PRO A 35 4.09 -10.30 1.87
N LEU A 36 4.21 -10.44 0.55
CA LEU A 36 3.46 -11.43 -0.23
C LEU A 36 4.42 -12.43 -0.85
N ASP A 37 4.25 -13.71 -0.51
CA ASP A 37 4.89 -14.79 -1.26
C ASP A 37 3.99 -15.17 -2.44
N LYS A 38 4.36 -14.71 -3.64
CA LYS A 38 3.60 -14.94 -4.88
C LYS A 38 3.26 -16.41 -5.11
N ASN A 39 4.10 -17.34 -4.67
CA ASN A 39 3.85 -18.78 -4.83
C ASN A 39 2.85 -19.34 -3.82
N LYS A 40 2.60 -18.63 -2.72
CA LYS A 40 1.67 -19.04 -1.67
C LYS A 40 0.28 -18.43 -1.81
N ILE A 41 0.12 -17.32 -2.53
CA ILE A 41 -1.20 -16.75 -2.77
C ILE A 41 -1.97 -17.62 -3.76
N LEU A 42 -3.05 -18.25 -3.29
CA LEU A 42 -3.85 -19.20 -4.07
C LEU A 42 -5.23 -18.66 -4.42
N VAL A 43 -5.70 -17.65 -3.68
CA VAL A 43 -7.06 -17.13 -3.80
C VAL A 43 -7.03 -15.61 -3.76
N MET A 44 -7.77 -15.00 -4.67
CA MET A 44 -8.08 -13.58 -4.69
C MET A 44 -9.60 -13.43 -4.55
N SER A 45 -10.03 -12.60 -3.62
CA SER A 45 -11.44 -12.23 -3.47
C SER A 45 -11.61 -10.78 -3.86
N ILE A 46 -12.64 -10.46 -4.67
CA ILE A 46 -12.94 -9.09 -5.10
C ILE A 46 -14.38 -8.75 -4.70
N SER A 47 -14.53 -7.69 -3.92
CA SER A 47 -15.81 -7.07 -3.57
C SER A 47 -15.98 -5.77 -4.33
N ARG A 48 -17.19 -5.47 -4.82
CA ARG A 48 -17.52 -4.19 -5.50
C ARG A 48 -18.49 -3.39 -4.65
N GLY A 49 -18.02 -2.35 -3.97
CA GLY A 49 -18.82 -1.62 -2.98
C GLY A 49 -19.48 -2.56 -1.97
N ASN A 50 -20.76 -2.33 -1.70
CA ASN A 50 -21.62 -3.22 -0.90
C ASN A 50 -22.26 -4.39 -1.68
N SER A 51 -21.75 -4.70 -2.88
CA SER A 51 -22.30 -5.76 -3.75
C SER A 51 -21.67 -7.13 -3.48
N VAL A 52 -21.99 -8.08 -4.37
CA VAL A 52 -21.45 -9.45 -4.34
C VAL A 52 -19.92 -9.47 -4.37
N THR A 53 -19.35 -10.32 -3.53
CA THR A 53 -17.94 -10.72 -3.55
C THR A 53 -17.77 -11.92 -4.48
N LYS A 54 -16.81 -11.85 -5.41
CA LYS A 54 -16.41 -12.96 -6.28
C LYS A 54 -15.03 -13.49 -5.83
N GLU A 55 -14.90 -14.80 -5.73
CA GLU A 55 -13.63 -15.47 -5.48
C GLU A 55 -13.00 -16.00 -6.78
N PHE A 56 -11.69 -15.87 -6.89
CA PHE A 56 -10.88 -16.27 -8.02
C PHE A 56 -9.70 -17.11 -7.55
N ALA A 57 -9.48 -18.25 -8.21
CA ALA A 57 -8.32 -19.12 -8.02
C ALA A 57 -7.51 -19.29 -9.33
N ASP A 58 -7.79 -18.45 -10.33
CA ASP A 58 -7.00 -18.42 -11.57
C ASP A 58 -5.60 -17.89 -11.24
N LYS A 59 -4.62 -18.79 -11.30
CA LYS A 59 -3.22 -18.49 -10.98
C LYS A 59 -2.66 -17.37 -11.86
N LYS A 60 -2.95 -17.37 -13.17
CA LYS A 60 -2.41 -16.36 -14.08
C LYS A 60 -2.96 -14.98 -13.76
N GLN A 61 -4.24 -14.88 -13.42
CA GLN A 61 -4.87 -13.63 -13.01
C GLN A 61 -4.27 -13.10 -11.70
N ILE A 62 -4.09 -13.98 -10.70
CA ILE A 62 -3.45 -13.64 -9.42
C ILE A 62 -2.00 -13.18 -9.65
N GLU A 63 -1.23 -13.90 -10.46
CA GLU A 63 0.15 -13.55 -10.77
C GLU A 63 0.26 -12.19 -11.47
N THR A 64 -0.65 -11.90 -12.40
CA THR A 64 -0.71 -10.61 -13.11
C THR A 64 -0.98 -9.46 -12.15
N LEU A 65 -1.93 -9.64 -11.21
CA LEU A 65 -2.19 -8.65 -10.17
C LEU A 65 -0.94 -8.41 -9.31
N LEU A 66 -0.29 -9.48 -8.83
CA LEU A 66 0.89 -9.39 -7.98
C LEU A 66 2.07 -8.71 -8.70
N ASP A 67 2.26 -8.97 -9.99
CA ASP A 67 3.28 -8.33 -10.80
C ASP A 67 3.03 -6.82 -10.93
N ASN A 68 1.78 -6.42 -11.17
CA ASN A 68 1.41 -5.00 -11.18
C ASN A 68 1.61 -4.35 -9.81
N LEU A 69 1.22 -5.01 -8.70
CA LEU A 69 1.42 -4.50 -7.35
C LEU A 69 2.91 -4.28 -7.01
N ASN A 70 3.80 -5.16 -7.48
CA ASN A 70 5.24 -4.99 -7.31
C ASN A 70 5.79 -3.76 -8.05
N GLY A 71 5.11 -3.30 -9.10
CA GLY A 71 5.46 -2.10 -9.85
C GLY A 71 5.05 -0.77 -9.18
N ILE A 72 4.26 -0.82 -8.11
CA ILE A 72 3.73 0.38 -7.44
C ILE A 72 4.67 0.82 -6.32
N LYS A 73 5.00 2.11 -6.33
CA LYS A 73 5.57 2.81 -5.17
C LYS A 73 4.47 3.38 -4.32
N PHE A 74 4.66 3.29 -3.02
CA PHE A 74 3.67 3.70 -2.02
C PHE A 74 4.21 4.79 -1.12
N SER A 75 3.31 5.64 -0.65
CA SER A 75 3.55 6.60 0.42
C SER A 75 2.56 6.35 1.55
N LYS A 76 3.02 6.44 2.79
CA LYS A 76 2.15 6.28 3.96
C LYS A 76 1.14 7.40 4.02
N MET A 77 -0.11 7.07 4.29
CA MET A 77 -1.16 8.06 4.49
C MET A 77 -1.20 8.54 5.93
N SER A 78 -1.34 9.85 6.12
CA SER A 78 -1.83 10.41 7.38
C SER A 78 -3.30 10.07 7.59
N ILE A 79 -3.79 10.21 8.84
CA ILE A 79 -5.21 9.98 9.15
C ILE A 79 -6.11 10.91 8.34
N ASN A 80 -5.72 12.18 8.21
CA ASN A 80 -6.52 13.18 7.51
C ASN A 80 -6.60 12.88 6.00
N GLU A 81 -5.48 12.48 5.39
CA GLU A 81 -5.47 12.06 3.98
C GLU A 81 -6.33 10.81 3.76
N GLU A 82 -6.27 9.83 4.67
CA GLU A 82 -7.11 8.64 4.61
C GLU A 82 -8.60 8.99 4.71
N GLU A 83 -8.98 9.86 5.65
CA GLU A 83 -10.36 10.33 5.79
C GLU A 83 -10.87 11.10 4.56
N GLU A 84 -10.03 11.94 3.96
CA GLU A 84 -10.35 12.71 2.76
C GLU A 84 -10.49 11.79 1.54
N VAL A 85 -9.48 10.95 1.30
CA VAL A 85 -9.45 10.06 0.13
C VAL A 85 -10.57 9.04 0.18
N LEU A 86 -10.95 8.53 1.36
CA LEU A 86 -12.02 7.54 1.52
C LEU A 86 -13.40 8.16 1.79
N ASP A 87 -13.52 9.49 1.91
CA ASP A 87 -14.72 10.18 2.41
C ASP A 87 -15.26 9.49 3.67
N LYS A 88 -14.41 9.39 4.70
CA LYS A 88 -14.70 8.71 5.97
C LYS A 88 -15.23 7.29 5.78
N GLY A 89 -14.66 6.57 4.81
CA GLY A 89 -15.01 5.19 4.48
C GLY A 89 -16.20 5.04 3.53
N LYS A 90 -16.94 6.11 3.18
CA LYS A 90 -18.09 6.00 2.27
C LYS A 90 -17.69 5.52 0.88
N LYS A 91 -16.49 5.88 0.40
CA LYS A 91 -16.01 5.44 -0.91
C LYS A 91 -15.85 3.93 -1.02
N LEU A 92 -15.61 3.21 0.08
CA LEU A 92 -15.52 1.73 0.07
C LEU A 92 -16.86 1.07 -0.27
N ASN A 93 -17.97 1.79 -0.11
CA ASN A 93 -19.32 1.28 -0.36
C ASN A 93 -19.82 1.60 -1.79
N LEU A 94 -19.09 2.42 -2.54
CA LEU A 94 -19.46 2.79 -3.92
C LEU A 94 -19.27 1.61 -4.86
N ASP A 95 -20.16 1.45 -5.83
CA ASP A 95 -20.08 0.42 -6.87
C ASP A 95 -18.92 0.62 -7.86
N THR A 96 -18.27 1.78 -7.80
CA THR A 96 -17.04 2.09 -8.54
C THR A 96 -15.77 1.63 -7.82
N THR A 97 -15.87 1.27 -6.53
CA THR A 97 -14.73 0.89 -5.69
C THR A 97 -14.64 -0.63 -5.57
N TYR A 98 -13.42 -1.15 -5.70
CA TYR A 98 -13.14 -2.58 -5.56
C TYR A 98 -12.24 -2.83 -4.36
N VAL A 99 -12.59 -3.80 -3.53
CA VAL A 99 -11.73 -4.29 -2.45
C VAL A 99 -11.23 -5.67 -2.81
N ILE A 100 -9.91 -5.83 -2.86
CA ILE A 100 -9.23 -7.06 -3.19
C ILE A 100 -8.61 -7.63 -1.91
N GLN A 101 -8.88 -8.90 -1.61
CA GLN A 101 -8.22 -9.64 -0.55
C GLN A 101 -7.41 -10.80 -1.14
N LEU A 102 -6.13 -10.87 -0.78
CA LEU A 102 -5.21 -11.91 -1.23
C LEU A 102 -4.97 -12.93 -0.11
N MET A 103 -5.19 -14.21 -0.40
CA MET A 103 -5.18 -15.28 0.60
C MET A 103 -4.37 -16.49 0.14
N GLU A 104 -3.76 -17.17 1.10
CA GLU A 104 -3.03 -18.42 0.86
C GLU A 104 -3.96 -19.64 0.74
N ASN A 105 -5.22 -19.52 1.19
CA ASN A 105 -6.24 -20.55 1.06
C ASN A 105 -7.64 -19.93 1.17
N LYS A 106 -8.69 -20.68 0.77
CA LYS A 106 -10.07 -20.18 0.69
C LYS A 106 -10.71 -19.78 2.03
N GLN A 107 -10.22 -20.31 3.15
CA GLN A 107 -10.75 -20.02 4.49
C GLN A 107 -9.73 -19.22 5.31
N GLY A 108 -8.78 -18.57 4.63
CA GLY A 108 -7.60 -17.98 5.22
C GLY A 108 -7.82 -16.52 5.59
N ILE A 109 -6.98 -16.06 6.51
CA ILE A 109 -6.87 -14.63 6.81
C ILE A 109 -6.21 -13.95 5.60
N ALA A 110 -6.76 -12.82 5.15
CA ALA A 110 -6.15 -12.00 4.11
C ALA A 110 -4.71 -11.64 4.49
N LYS A 111 -3.78 -11.85 3.55
CA LYS A 111 -2.38 -11.47 3.66
C LYS A 111 -2.13 -10.04 3.18
N ALA A 112 -2.97 -9.57 2.26
CA ALA A 112 -3.04 -8.18 1.86
C ALA A 112 -4.51 -7.82 1.57
N GLU A 113 -4.85 -6.58 1.89
CA GLU A 113 -6.11 -5.95 1.54
C GLU A 113 -5.83 -4.66 0.77
N ILE A 114 -6.47 -4.53 -0.38
CA ILE A 114 -6.23 -3.46 -1.35
C ILE A 114 -7.57 -2.83 -1.73
N ALA A 115 -7.68 -1.51 -1.64
CA ALA A 115 -8.84 -0.78 -2.16
C ALA A 115 -8.45 -0.04 -3.44
N VAL A 116 -9.10 -0.38 -4.55
CA VAL A 116 -8.99 0.32 -5.84
C VAL A 116 -10.11 1.34 -5.92
N ILE A 117 -9.77 2.61 -5.72
CA ILE A 117 -10.73 3.72 -5.67
C ILE A 117 -11.00 4.29 -7.06
N SER A 118 -9.98 4.35 -7.90
CA SER A 118 -10.06 4.82 -9.29
C SER A 118 -8.91 4.25 -10.13
N GLU A 119 -8.86 4.57 -11.42
CA GLU A 119 -7.74 4.21 -12.30
C GLU A 119 -6.40 4.85 -11.89
N LYS A 120 -6.40 5.75 -10.89
CA LYS A 120 -5.21 6.47 -10.41
C LYS A 120 -4.94 6.30 -8.92
N GLU A 121 -5.90 5.76 -8.17
CA GLU A 121 -5.88 5.71 -6.71
C GLU A 121 -6.12 4.28 -6.23
N LEU A 122 -5.11 3.75 -5.55
CA LEU A 122 -5.09 2.45 -4.92
C LEU A 122 -4.49 2.59 -3.52
N ILE A 123 -5.18 2.01 -2.54
CA ILE A 123 -4.77 1.99 -1.14
C ILE A 123 -4.40 0.57 -0.76
N LEU A 124 -3.26 0.39 -0.10
CA LEU A 124 -2.76 -0.86 0.46
C LEU A 124 -2.76 -0.76 1.99
N ALA A 125 -3.42 -1.72 2.65
CA ALA A 125 -3.38 -1.86 4.10
C ALA A 125 -2.06 -2.51 4.56
N ASP A 126 -1.46 -1.98 5.63
CA ASP A 126 -0.28 -2.57 6.25
C ASP A 126 -0.66 -3.80 7.06
N SER A 127 -0.19 -4.96 6.58
CA SER A 127 -0.48 -6.28 7.15
C SER A 127 -0.12 -6.42 8.62
N GLU A 128 0.89 -5.67 9.11
CA GLU A 128 1.32 -5.71 10.51
C GLU A 128 0.31 -5.01 11.43
N THR A 129 -0.36 -3.99 10.91
CA THR A 129 -1.27 -3.12 11.68
C THR A 129 -2.73 -3.45 11.50
N MET A 130 -3.11 -4.27 10.51
CA MET A 130 -4.49 -4.72 10.28
C MET A 130 -5.15 -5.39 11.50
N ARG A 131 -4.34 -5.97 12.39
CA ARG A 131 -4.82 -6.63 13.62
C ARG A 131 -4.78 -5.72 14.85
N SER A 132 -4.37 -4.47 14.67
CA SER A 132 -4.23 -3.49 15.75
C SER A 132 -5.50 -2.62 15.87
N THR A 133 -5.47 -1.64 16.76
CA THR A 133 -6.58 -0.69 16.94
C THR A 133 -6.79 0.21 15.72
N ARG A 134 -5.75 0.44 14.91
CA ARG A 134 -5.83 1.21 13.66
C ARG A 134 -4.93 0.61 12.59
N THR A 135 -5.51 0.27 11.45
CA THR A 135 -4.76 -0.08 10.25
C THR A 135 -4.05 1.15 9.70
N VAL A 136 -2.76 1.03 9.41
CA VAL A 136 -2.00 2.01 8.65
C VAL A 136 -2.22 1.72 7.16
N SER A 137 -2.59 2.76 6.43
CA SER A 137 -2.88 2.71 5.00
C SER A 137 -1.79 3.42 4.21
N TYR A 138 -1.50 2.90 3.02
CA TYR A 138 -0.54 3.46 2.08
C TYR A 138 -1.22 3.69 0.74
N MET A 139 -0.95 4.82 0.08
CA MET A 139 -1.50 5.12 -1.24
C MET A 139 -0.40 5.05 -2.29
N ASN A 140 -0.75 4.66 -3.52
CA ASN A 140 0.19 4.70 -4.63
C ASN A 140 0.73 6.13 -4.87
N GLN A 141 1.98 6.22 -5.27
CA GLN A 141 2.58 7.47 -5.74
C GLN A 141 2.08 7.82 -7.15
N SER A 142 2.23 9.08 -7.52
CA SER A 142 1.78 9.62 -8.81
C SER A 142 2.84 9.55 -9.92
N ASP A 143 3.89 8.74 -9.75
CA ASP A 143 4.85 8.48 -10.81
C ASP A 143 4.25 7.57 -11.90
N ASP A 144 4.74 7.70 -13.13
CA ASP A 144 4.17 7.02 -14.31
C ASP A 144 4.11 5.50 -14.15
N SER A 145 5.12 4.87 -13.54
CA SER A 145 5.10 3.42 -13.29
C SER A 145 3.97 3.01 -12.35
N SER A 146 3.83 3.70 -11.22
CA SER A 146 2.77 3.45 -10.25
C SER A 146 1.39 3.67 -10.86
N LEU A 147 1.19 4.79 -11.57
CA LEU A 147 -0.11 5.10 -12.20
C LEU A 147 -0.50 4.08 -13.28
N ASN A 148 0.45 3.66 -14.11
CA ASN A 148 0.19 2.63 -15.12
C ASN A 148 -0.19 1.29 -14.47
N ALA A 149 0.54 0.87 -13.43
CA ALA A 149 0.22 -0.35 -12.71
C ALA A 149 -1.16 -0.30 -12.04
N VAL A 150 -1.54 0.83 -11.41
CA VAL A 150 -2.87 1.02 -10.82
C VAL A 150 -3.97 0.93 -11.88
N LYS A 151 -3.76 1.55 -13.04
CA LYS A 151 -4.71 1.47 -14.15
C LYS A 151 -4.90 0.03 -14.64
N GLU A 152 -3.82 -0.73 -14.80
CA GLU A 152 -3.88 -2.15 -15.19
C GLU A 152 -4.62 -2.99 -14.13
N ILE A 153 -4.38 -2.75 -12.84
CA ILE A 153 -5.12 -3.40 -11.75
C ILE A 153 -6.61 -3.05 -11.82
N CYS A 154 -6.95 -1.77 -12.00
CA CYS A 154 -8.33 -1.31 -12.12
C CYS A 154 -9.06 -1.99 -13.29
N SER A 155 -8.40 -2.09 -14.45
CA SER A 155 -8.93 -2.81 -15.62
C SER A 155 -9.16 -4.30 -15.33
N LEU A 156 -8.20 -4.95 -14.68
CA LEU A 156 -8.26 -6.37 -14.32
C LEU A 156 -9.44 -6.66 -13.38
N VAL A 157 -9.63 -5.86 -12.31
CA VAL A 157 -10.72 -6.09 -11.37
C VAL A 157 -12.08 -5.76 -11.95
N LYS A 158 -12.19 -4.70 -12.77
CA LYS A 158 -13.44 -4.34 -13.45
C LYS A 158 -13.89 -5.48 -14.37
N LYS A 159 -12.99 -5.98 -15.20
CA LYS A 159 -13.25 -7.10 -16.11
C LYS A 159 -13.64 -8.39 -15.37
N ALA A 160 -13.06 -8.64 -14.20
CA ALA A 160 -13.39 -9.81 -13.39
C ALA A 160 -14.80 -9.72 -12.75
N MET A 161 -15.27 -8.50 -12.49
CA MET A 161 -16.54 -8.25 -11.83
C MET A 161 -17.71 -8.08 -12.79
N GLU A 162 -17.47 -7.78 -14.07
CA GLU A 162 -18.44 -7.94 -15.17
C GLU A 162 -18.84 -9.42 -15.37
#